data_AF-A0A9P8IFQ8-F1
#
_entry.id   AF-A0A9P8IFQ8-F1
#
_cell.length_a   1.000
_cell.length_b   1.000
_cell.length_c   1.000
_cell.angle_alpha   90.00
_cell.angle_beta   90.00
_cell.angle_gamma   90.00
#
_symmetry.space_group_name_H-M   'P 1'
#
loop_
_entity.id
_entity.type
_entity.pdbx_description
1 polymer ?
#
loop_
_entity_poly.entity_id
_entity_poly.type
_entity_poly.pdbx_seq_one_letter_code
_entity_poly.pdbx_strand_id
1 'polypeptide(L)'
;MATVVARPPQLRQSPTPPPPLAPTLSLNTSKAGPVPVPNKHLQPLSPGSPPVCTPETPPASPPAKQLSIQVQSLLYPPHRYPLLHAAPPIYSIEARDLAAALEHTSSQPLPEPKQVFPWMHGLHADNHIQLAFFAARRKSLRRTPKCIRGITVVKANGDLNASKLKGAISPQEILQYGQEARPGFLEVDPKEGFSVRNFQIQVGKMAMVSDVVVYGDENTDKADVYAVAKRIAEAQVLGKAKADGGKDTPLYNTFVLTSKLRKISTLVAKTDSPRRPGGGAET
;
A
#
# COMPACT_ATOMS: atom_id res chain seq x y z
N MET A 1 -60.93 -0.72 21.09
CA MET A 1 -60.33 -0.73 22.44
C MET A 1 -59.03 0.05 22.38
N ALA A 2 -58.90 1.07 23.21
CA ALA A 2 -57.79 2.01 23.23
C ALA A 2 -56.64 1.48 24.11
N THR A 3 -55.41 1.52 23.60
CA THR A 3 -54.21 1.18 24.38
C THR A 3 -53.42 2.46 24.65
N VAL A 4 -53.25 2.71 25.94
CA VAL A 4 -52.65 3.88 26.58
C VAL A 4 -51.12 3.79 26.51
N VAL A 5 -50.48 4.88 26.11
CA VAL A 5 -49.03 5.09 26.17
C VAL A 5 -48.66 5.54 27.58
N ALA A 6 -47.87 4.74 28.31
CA ALA A 6 -47.33 5.13 29.61
C ALA A 6 -46.12 6.05 29.43
N ARG A 7 -46.21 7.27 29.97
CA ARG A 7 -45.15 8.28 29.99
C ARG A 7 -44.39 8.17 31.32
N PRO A 8 -43.05 8.08 31.35
CA PRO A 8 -42.30 8.11 32.61
C PRO A 8 -42.26 9.53 33.22
N PRO A 9 -42.10 9.63 34.56
CA PRO A 9 -42.29 10.85 35.33
C PRO A 9 -41.23 11.93 35.06
N GLN A 10 -41.67 13.18 35.13
CA GLN A 10 -40.84 14.39 35.04
C GLN A 10 -40.03 14.56 36.33
N LEU A 11 -38.71 14.34 36.26
CA LEU A 11 -37.79 14.80 37.30
C LEU A 11 -37.60 16.31 37.18
N ARG A 12 -37.97 17.04 38.23
CA ARG A 12 -37.70 18.47 38.39
C ARG A 12 -36.18 18.70 38.35
N GLN A 13 -35.69 19.38 37.32
CA GLN A 13 -34.29 19.81 37.24
C GLN A 13 -34.14 21.15 37.98
N SER A 14 -33.40 21.13 39.08
CA SER A 14 -32.79 22.33 39.69
C SER A 14 -31.67 22.85 38.78
N PRO A 15 -31.45 24.18 38.69
CA PRO A 15 -30.42 24.75 37.83
C PRO A 15 -29.04 24.60 38.49
N THR A 16 -28.35 23.51 38.18
CA THR A 16 -26.91 23.37 38.46
C THR A 16 -26.13 23.88 37.25
N PRO A 17 -25.13 24.75 37.41
CA PRO A 17 -24.37 25.29 36.29
C PRO A 17 -23.57 24.19 35.57
N PRO A 18 -23.33 24.33 34.25
CA PRO A 18 -22.60 23.33 33.48
C PRO A 18 -21.15 23.19 33.97
N PRO A 19 -20.59 21.97 34.00
CA PRO A 19 -19.17 21.78 34.26
C PRO A 19 -18.36 22.44 33.13
N PRO A 20 -17.20 23.04 33.42
CA PRO A 20 -16.39 23.69 32.40
C PRO A 20 -15.93 22.65 31.37
N LEU A 21 -16.04 23.05 30.11
CA LEU A 21 -15.57 22.33 28.93
C LEU A 21 -14.13 21.87 29.16
N ALA A 22 -13.89 20.56 29.00
CA ALA A 22 -12.55 20.01 28.98
C ALA A 22 -11.71 20.75 27.93
N PRO A 23 -10.48 21.16 28.24
CA PRO A 23 -9.67 21.91 27.30
C PRO A 23 -9.31 21.02 26.12
N THR A 24 -9.54 21.57 24.94
CA THR A 24 -8.94 21.17 23.66
C THR A 24 -7.48 20.76 23.86
N LEU A 25 -7.06 19.65 23.26
CA LEU A 25 -5.67 19.18 23.27
C LEU A 25 -4.75 20.21 22.61
N SER A 26 -4.25 21.15 23.42
CA SER A 26 -3.22 22.11 23.05
C SER A 26 -1.87 21.38 23.04
N LEU A 27 -1.33 21.05 21.86
CA LEU A 27 0.06 20.62 21.75
C LEU A 27 0.96 21.81 22.10
N ASN A 28 1.46 21.80 23.33
CA ASN A 28 2.41 22.79 23.83
C ASN A 28 3.79 22.54 23.21
N THR A 29 4.14 23.29 22.17
CA THR A 29 5.50 23.29 21.59
C THR A 29 6.38 24.27 22.37
N SER A 30 6.69 23.96 23.63
CA SER A 30 7.74 24.67 24.37
C SER A 30 9.04 23.87 24.30
N LYS A 31 10.17 24.57 24.17
CA LYS A 31 11.52 24.02 23.97
C LYS A 31 12.11 23.31 25.20
N ALA A 32 11.29 22.85 26.14
CA ALA A 32 11.71 22.16 27.34
C ALA A 32 11.25 20.69 27.26
N GLY A 33 12.19 19.75 27.38
CA GLY A 33 11.93 18.32 27.30
C GLY A 33 10.93 17.82 28.36
N PRO A 34 10.33 16.64 28.15
CA PRO A 34 9.31 16.12 29.06
C PRO A 34 9.90 15.78 30.43
N VAL A 35 9.25 16.27 31.49
CA VAL A 35 9.54 15.91 32.87
C VAL A 35 9.17 14.44 33.07
N PRO A 36 10.08 13.58 33.57
CA PRO A 36 9.79 12.15 33.76
C PRO A 36 8.66 11.95 34.76
N VAL A 37 7.72 11.07 34.41
CA VAL A 37 6.65 10.62 35.32
C VAL A 37 7.28 9.76 36.43
N PRO A 38 7.06 10.05 37.72
CA PRO A 38 7.69 9.31 38.81
C PRO A 38 7.15 7.88 38.89
N ASN A 39 7.97 6.88 38.51
CA ASN A 39 7.67 5.46 38.73
C ASN A 39 7.85 5.13 40.22
N LYS A 40 6.75 5.10 40.98
CA LYS A 40 6.73 4.83 42.43
C LYS A 40 7.04 3.38 42.84
N HIS A 41 7.38 2.51 41.90
CA HIS A 41 7.52 1.05 42.12
C HIS A 41 8.96 0.54 42.04
N LEU A 42 9.96 1.42 41.91
CA LEU A 42 11.37 1.03 41.92
C LEU A 42 12.00 1.51 43.23
N GLN A 43 12.59 0.58 43.99
CA GLN A 43 13.34 0.93 45.20
C GLN A 43 14.58 1.77 44.81
N PRO A 44 14.90 2.86 45.52
CA PRO A 44 16.10 3.64 45.23
C PRO A 44 17.35 2.81 45.54
N LEU A 45 18.14 2.48 44.52
CA LEU A 45 19.47 1.93 44.71
C LEU A 45 20.41 3.07 45.13
N SER A 46 21.21 2.83 46.17
CA SER A 46 22.21 3.78 46.69
C SER A 46 23.20 4.20 45.59
N PRO A 47 23.66 5.47 45.56
CA PRO A 47 24.56 5.96 44.53
C PRO A 47 25.96 5.37 44.73
N GLY A 48 26.22 4.22 44.09
CA GLY A 48 27.56 3.74 43.84
C GLY A 48 28.25 4.63 42.81
N SER A 49 29.55 4.86 43.00
CA SER A 49 30.41 5.60 42.07
C SER A 49 30.17 5.15 40.62
N PRO A 50 30.07 6.07 39.64
CA PRO A 50 29.79 5.68 38.27
C PRO A 50 30.93 4.81 37.76
N PRO A 51 30.66 3.58 37.27
CA PRO A 51 31.65 2.88 36.48
C PRO A 51 31.86 3.72 35.22
N VAL A 52 33.12 3.99 34.89
CA VAL A 52 33.52 4.52 33.59
C VAL A 52 33.27 3.42 32.56
N CYS A 53 32.01 3.24 32.19
CA CYS A 53 31.61 2.43 31.06
C CYS A 53 31.43 3.42 29.91
N THR A 54 32.43 3.49 29.03
CA THR A 54 32.22 4.05 27.71
C THR A 54 31.00 3.35 27.12
N PRO A 55 29.98 4.07 26.62
CA PRO A 55 28.91 3.42 25.90
C PRO A 55 29.55 2.73 24.69
N GLU A 56 29.57 1.40 24.68
CA GLU A 56 29.76 0.63 23.46
C GLU A 56 28.53 0.89 22.60
N THR A 57 28.51 2.05 21.95
CA THR A 57 27.64 2.26 20.81
C THR A 57 28.08 1.22 19.77
N PRO A 58 27.16 0.43 19.20
CA PRO A 58 27.51 -0.42 18.07
C PRO A 58 28.23 0.46 17.02
N PRO A 59 29.25 -0.09 16.32
CA PRO A 59 30.05 0.70 15.41
C PRO A 59 29.13 1.45 14.44
N ALA A 60 29.39 2.75 14.28
CA ALA A 60 28.65 3.59 13.35
C ALA A 60 28.58 2.86 12.01
N SER A 61 27.37 2.52 11.57
CA SER A 61 27.18 1.90 10.27
C SER A 61 27.89 2.78 9.25
N PRO A 62 28.70 2.21 8.34
CA PRO A 62 29.40 2.99 7.34
C PRO A 62 28.38 3.90 6.64
N PRO A 63 28.74 5.16 6.31
CA PRO A 63 27.81 6.06 5.65
C PRO A 63 27.29 5.33 4.42
N ALA A 64 26.01 4.96 4.45
CA ALA A 64 25.36 4.32 3.33
C ALA A 64 25.47 5.33 2.20
N LYS A 65 26.45 5.12 1.30
CA LYS A 65 26.47 5.77 0.00
C LYS A 65 25.04 5.60 -0.49
N GLN A 66 24.39 6.73 -0.77
CA GLN A 66 22.99 6.81 -1.15
C GLN A 66 22.85 6.04 -2.47
N LEU A 67 22.76 4.71 -2.35
CA LEU A 67 22.53 3.82 -3.47
C LEU A 67 21.12 4.18 -3.90
N SER A 68 21.04 4.94 -4.98
CA SER A 68 19.78 5.10 -5.70
C SER A 68 19.35 3.70 -6.09
N ILE A 69 18.46 3.08 -5.30
CA ILE A 69 17.87 1.79 -5.65
C ILE A 69 17.14 2.04 -6.95
N GLN A 70 17.77 1.64 -8.05
CA GLN A 70 17.16 1.72 -9.35
C GLN A 70 16.18 0.56 -9.42
N VAL A 71 14.89 0.89 -9.51
CA VAL A 71 13.85 -0.13 -9.53
C VAL A 71 14.00 -0.97 -10.80
N GLN A 72 14.35 -2.24 -10.62
CA GLN A 72 14.44 -3.21 -11.70
C GLN A 72 13.10 -3.94 -11.83
N SER A 73 12.64 -4.15 -13.05
CA SER A 73 11.42 -4.91 -13.35
C SER A 73 11.66 -5.75 -14.59
N LEU A 74 11.29 -7.03 -14.54
CA LEU A 74 11.33 -7.91 -15.71
C LEU A 74 10.17 -7.63 -16.69
N LEU A 75 9.13 -6.92 -16.23
CA LEU A 75 7.98 -6.52 -17.04
C LEU A 75 8.22 -5.21 -17.80
N TYR A 76 9.39 -4.59 -17.62
CA TYR A 76 9.76 -3.37 -18.32
C TYR A 76 11.17 -3.48 -18.95
N PRO A 77 11.37 -3.07 -20.21
CA PRO A 77 10.35 -2.54 -21.12
C PRO A 77 9.41 -3.63 -21.66
N PRO A 78 8.17 -3.30 -22.06
CA PRO A 78 7.14 -4.30 -22.38
C PRO A 78 7.29 -4.93 -23.78
N HIS A 79 8.19 -4.43 -24.64
CA HIS A 79 8.30 -4.83 -26.06
C HIS A 79 8.55 -6.32 -26.31
N ARG A 80 9.04 -7.06 -25.30
CA ARG A 80 9.25 -8.51 -25.38
C ARG A 80 7.96 -9.33 -25.28
N TYR A 81 6.86 -8.70 -24.91
CA TYR A 81 5.55 -9.32 -24.73
C TYR A 81 4.66 -9.00 -25.94
N PRO A 82 3.93 -9.97 -26.50
CA PRO A 82 3.03 -9.72 -27.62
C PRO A 82 1.96 -8.67 -27.27
N LEU A 83 1.73 -7.72 -28.18
CA LEU A 83 0.72 -6.68 -28.03
C LEU A 83 -0.65 -7.23 -28.41
N LEU A 84 -1.63 -7.11 -27.51
CA LEU A 84 -3.01 -7.53 -27.70
C LEU A 84 -3.93 -6.37 -28.08
N HIS A 85 -3.62 -5.17 -27.60
CA HIS A 85 -4.37 -3.94 -27.86
C HIS A 85 -3.41 -2.76 -27.86
N ALA A 86 -3.57 -1.78 -28.74
CA ALA A 86 -2.60 -0.70 -28.92
C ALA A 86 -2.90 0.59 -28.12
N ALA A 87 -4.17 0.92 -27.87
CA ALA A 87 -4.56 2.23 -27.33
C ALA A 87 -5.76 2.15 -26.36
N PRO A 88 -5.54 1.93 -25.05
CA PRO A 88 -4.24 1.84 -24.37
C PRO A 88 -3.54 0.49 -24.61
N PRO A 89 -2.20 0.42 -24.47
CA PRO A 89 -1.44 -0.78 -24.73
C PRO A 89 -1.73 -1.88 -23.70
N ILE A 90 -2.07 -3.07 -24.18
CA ILE A 90 -2.28 -4.28 -23.37
C ILE A 90 -1.43 -5.38 -23.98
N TYR A 91 -0.66 -6.09 -23.15
CA TYR A 91 0.26 -7.13 -23.60
C TYR A 91 -0.19 -8.51 -23.09
N SER A 92 0.19 -9.59 -23.78
CA SER A 92 0.05 -10.94 -23.23
C SER A 92 1.26 -11.33 -22.39
N ILE A 93 1.04 -12.03 -21.29
CA ILE A 93 2.12 -12.62 -20.48
C ILE A 93 1.87 -14.11 -20.24
N GLU A 94 2.92 -14.91 -20.30
CA GLU A 94 2.86 -16.34 -19.99
C GLU A 94 3.12 -16.62 -18.51
N ALA A 95 2.65 -17.76 -18.00
CA ALA A 95 2.79 -18.14 -16.59
C ALA A 95 4.25 -18.18 -16.12
N ARG A 96 5.18 -18.55 -17.01
CA ARG A 96 6.62 -18.60 -16.70
C ARG A 96 7.18 -17.21 -16.44
N ASP A 97 6.85 -16.25 -17.30
CA ASP A 97 7.35 -14.89 -17.19
C ASP A 97 6.75 -14.17 -15.99
N LEU A 98 5.46 -14.41 -15.71
CA LEU A 98 4.81 -13.89 -14.51
C LEU A 98 5.45 -14.44 -13.23
N ALA A 99 5.69 -15.76 -13.16
CA ALA A 99 6.34 -16.36 -12.00
C ALA A 99 7.75 -15.79 -11.78
N ALA A 100 8.56 -15.68 -12.84
CA ALA A 100 9.89 -15.10 -12.77
C ALA A 100 9.86 -13.61 -12.36
N ALA A 101 8.89 -12.84 -12.85
CA ALA A 101 8.72 -11.44 -12.48
C ALA A 101 8.34 -11.25 -11.01
N LEU A 102 7.45 -12.11 -10.48
CA LEU A 102 7.07 -12.10 -9.06
C LEU A 102 8.25 -12.48 -8.17
N GLU A 103 8.98 -13.54 -8.50
CA GLU A 103 10.20 -13.95 -7.79
C GLU A 103 11.24 -12.84 -7.79
N HIS A 104 11.55 -12.29 -8.96
CA HIS A 104 12.50 -11.18 -9.10
C HIS A 104 12.10 -10.00 -8.22
N THR A 105 10.84 -9.55 -8.28
CA THR A 105 10.33 -8.42 -7.48
C THR A 105 10.46 -8.69 -5.98
N SER A 106 10.16 -9.91 -5.54
CA SER A 106 10.26 -10.30 -4.13
C SER A 106 11.70 -10.36 -3.60
N SER A 107 12.68 -10.54 -4.50
CA SER A 107 14.11 -10.57 -4.17
C SER A 107 14.77 -9.17 -4.13
N GLN A 108 14.06 -8.13 -4.59
CA GLN A 108 14.58 -6.77 -4.58
C GLN A 108 14.50 -6.15 -3.17
N PRO A 109 15.47 -5.28 -2.80
CA PRO A 109 15.41 -4.56 -1.55
C PRO A 109 14.20 -3.61 -1.52
N LEU A 110 13.62 -3.43 -0.34
CA LEU A 110 12.59 -2.44 -0.12
C LEU A 110 13.18 -1.02 -0.23
N PRO A 111 12.39 -0.03 -0.70
CA PRO A 111 12.84 1.36 -0.75
C PRO A 111 13.09 1.90 0.66
N GLU A 112 13.98 2.88 0.75
CA GLU A 112 14.21 3.61 2.00
C GLU A 112 12.90 4.27 2.49
N PRO A 113 12.50 4.09 3.76
CA PRO A 113 11.22 4.59 4.26
C PRO A 113 11.00 6.09 3.99
N LYS A 114 12.07 6.90 4.06
CA LYS A 114 12.03 8.35 3.80
C LYS A 114 11.62 8.72 2.36
N GLN A 115 11.70 7.79 1.41
CA GLN A 115 11.33 8.03 0.02
C GLN A 115 9.84 7.76 -0.25
N VAL A 116 9.21 6.92 0.56
CA VAL A 116 7.80 6.51 0.41
C VAL A 116 6.90 7.05 1.52
N PHE A 117 7.49 7.47 2.64
CA PHE A 117 6.81 8.19 3.72
C PHE A 117 6.81 9.70 3.45
N PRO A 118 5.68 10.41 3.68
CA PRO A 118 4.41 9.94 4.21
C PRO A 118 3.41 9.50 3.13
N TRP A 119 3.80 9.48 1.86
CA TRP A 119 2.90 9.18 0.74
C TRP A 119 2.08 7.89 0.95
N MET A 120 2.72 6.80 1.37
CA MET A 120 2.06 5.52 1.65
C MET A 120 0.96 5.61 2.72
N HIS A 121 0.96 6.63 3.58
CA HIS A 121 -0.04 6.79 4.63
C HIS A 121 -1.32 7.48 4.14
N GLY A 122 -1.35 7.94 2.90
CA GLY A 122 -2.48 8.63 2.32
C GLY A 122 -2.50 10.09 2.71
N LEU A 123 -2.37 10.97 1.73
CA LEU A 123 -2.24 12.41 1.92
C LEU A 123 -3.24 13.13 1.02
N HIS A 124 -4.52 13.03 1.36
CA HIS A 124 -5.58 13.71 0.63
C HIS A 124 -5.47 15.23 0.84
N ALA A 125 -5.80 16.03 -0.18
CA ALA A 125 -5.70 17.49 -0.12
C ALA A 125 -6.62 18.12 0.93
N ASP A 126 -7.80 17.52 1.12
CA ASP A 126 -8.82 17.99 2.05
C ASP A 126 -8.57 17.52 3.50
N ASN A 127 -7.65 16.56 3.72
CA ASN A 127 -7.38 16.04 5.06
C ASN A 127 -6.36 16.90 5.81
N HIS A 128 -6.82 18.03 6.34
CA HIS A 128 -5.96 18.98 7.02
C HIS A 128 -5.28 18.42 8.28
N ILE A 129 -5.93 17.49 8.99
CA ILE A 129 -5.40 16.88 10.22
C ILE A 129 -4.17 16.03 9.88
N GLN A 130 -4.31 15.11 8.92
CA GLN A 130 -3.24 14.21 8.52
C GLN A 130 -2.08 14.97 7.85
N LEU A 131 -2.39 15.98 7.02
CA LEU A 131 -1.38 16.86 6.42
C LEU A 131 -0.61 17.66 7.48
N ALA A 132 -1.27 18.13 8.54
CA ALA A 132 -0.61 18.84 9.63
C ALA A 132 0.32 17.92 10.43
N PHE A 133 -0.15 16.71 10.77
CA PHE A 133 0.64 15.74 11.53
C PHE A 133 1.94 15.36 10.80
N PHE A 134 1.86 15.03 9.52
CA PHE A 134 3.04 14.63 8.73
C PHE A 134 3.89 15.82 8.24
N ALA A 135 3.59 17.05 8.67
CA ALA A 135 4.17 18.28 8.11
C ALA A 135 4.09 18.31 6.56
N ALA A 136 3.08 17.66 6.00
CA ALA A 136 2.94 17.34 4.58
C ALA A 136 2.16 18.41 3.80
N ARG A 137 2.15 19.66 4.29
CA ARG A 137 1.51 20.79 3.59
C ARG A 137 2.19 21.11 2.24
N ARG A 138 3.42 20.63 2.04
CA ARG A 138 4.16 20.77 0.77
C ARG A 138 3.63 19.77 -0.24
N LYS A 139 3.19 20.25 -1.41
CA LYS A 139 2.69 19.40 -2.51
C LYS A 139 3.66 18.28 -2.92
N SER A 140 4.97 18.51 -2.77
CA SER A 140 6.02 17.55 -3.10
C SER A 140 5.91 16.22 -2.34
N LEU A 141 5.43 16.25 -1.08
CA LEU A 141 5.29 15.05 -0.25
C LEU A 141 4.08 14.19 -0.63
N ARG A 142 3.17 14.75 -1.43
CA ARG A 142 2.01 14.04 -1.99
C ARG A 142 2.29 13.45 -3.37
N ARG A 143 3.46 13.73 -3.95
CA ARG A 143 3.86 13.19 -5.25
C ARG A 143 4.08 11.68 -5.13
N THR A 144 3.71 10.97 -6.19
CA THR A 144 3.95 9.54 -6.30
C THR A 144 5.46 9.24 -6.23
N PRO A 145 5.92 8.36 -5.32
CA PRO A 145 7.31 7.99 -5.23
C PRO A 145 7.78 7.30 -6.52
N LYS A 146 8.97 7.67 -7.00
CA LYS A 146 9.56 7.09 -8.21
C LYS A 146 10.44 5.87 -7.94
N CYS A 147 10.76 5.62 -6.67
CA CYS A 147 11.60 4.51 -6.23
C CYS A 147 10.81 3.20 -6.01
N ILE A 148 9.56 3.14 -6.47
CA ILE A 148 8.71 1.95 -6.36
C ILE A 148 8.07 1.62 -7.70
N ARG A 149 8.10 0.33 -8.03
CA ARG A 149 7.38 -0.28 -9.14
C ARG A 149 6.97 -1.68 -8.68
N GLY A 150 5.67 -1.88 -8.47
CA GLY A 150 5.13 -3.16 -8.04
C GLY A 150 4.63 -4.02 -9.19
N ILE A 151 4.16 -5.22 -8.84
CA ILE A 151 3.31 -6.06 -9.69
C ILE A 151 2.00 -6.24 -8.94
N THR A 152 0.89 -5.83 -9.56
CA THR A 152 -0.46 -6.04 -9.02
C THR A 152 -1.14 -7.13 -9.84
N VAL A 153 -1.65 -8.17 -9.18
CA VAL A 153 -2.30 -9.30 -9.84
C VAL A 153 -3.80 -9.21 -9.60
N VAL A 154 -4.60 -9.18 -10.68
CA VAL A 154 -6.05 -8.93 -10.62
C VAL A 154 -6.79 -10.13 -11.19
N LYS A 155 -7.72 -10.70 -10.41
CA LYS A 155 -8.62 -11.77 -10.89
C LYS A 155 -9.88 -11.15 -11.50
N ALA A 156 -10.09 -11.29 -12.80
CA ALA A 156 -11.08 -10.52 -13.54
C ALA A 156 -12.53 -10.68 -13.04
N ASN A 157 -12.93 -11.89 -12.63
CA ASN A 157 -14.29 -12.13 -12.11
C ASN A 157 -14.52 -11.62 -10.68
N GLY A 158 -13.46 -11.18 -9.98
CA GLY A 158 -13.54 -10.67 -8.60
C GLY A 158 -13.80 -11.71 -7.52
N ASP A 159 -14.13 -12.97 -7.87
CA ASP A 159 -14.33 -14.03 -6.88
C ASP A 159 -13.00 -14.55 -6.34
N LEU A 160 -12.62 -14.10 -5.15
CA LEU A 160 -11.35 -14.45 -4.52
C LEU A 160 -11.43 -15.71 -3.63
N ASN A 161 -12.56 -16.41 -3.61
CA ASN A 161 -12.76 -17.61 -2.77
C ASN A 161 -12.21 -18.89 -3.40
N ALA A 162 -12.09 -18.93 -4.72
CA ALA A 162 -11.58 -20.08 -5.46
C ALA A 162 -10.57 -19.65 -6.52
N SER A 163 -9.68 -20.59 -6.92
CA SER A 163 -8.79 -20.41 -8.09
C SER A 163 -8.03 -19.09 -8.07
N LYS A 164 -7.50 -18.71 -6.91
CA LYS A 164 -6.83 -17.44 -6.66
C LYS A 164 -5.31 -17.59 -6.61
N LEU A 165 -4.60 -16.74 -7.34
CA LEU A 165 -3.17 -16.54 -7.12
C LEU A 165 -2.93 -15.82 -5.78
N LYS A 166 -1.96 -16.29 -4.98
CA LYS A 166 -1.65 -15.66 -3.69
C LYS A 166 -1.33 -14.17 -3.90
N GLY A 167 -2.01 -13.31 -3.13
CA GLY A 167 -1.89 -11.86 -3.27
C GLY A 167 -2.70 -11.24 -4.40
N ALA A 168 -3.48 -12.02 -5.18
CA ALA A 168 -4.38 -11.45 -6.16
C ALA A 168 -5.57 -10.75 -5.50
N ILE A 169 -5.99 -9.67 -6.14
CA ILE A 169 -7.07 -8.79 -5.71
C ILE A 169 -8.23 -8.79 -6.70
N SER A 170 -9.37 -8.32 -6.24
CA SER A 170 -10.53 -8.06 -7.07
C SER A 170 -10.37 -6.72 -7.81
N PRO A 171 -10.94 -6.59 -9.02
CA PRO A 171 -11.00 -5.31 -9.73
C PRO A 171 -11.61 -4.17 -8.90
N GLN A 172 -12.56 -4.49 -8.02
CA GLN A 172 -13.28 -3.59 -7.11
C GLN A 172 -12.39 -2.95 -6.05
N GLU A 173 -11.22 -3.51 -5.75
CA GLU A 173 -10.28 -2.94 -4.80
C GLU A 173 -9.44 -1.79 -5.38
N ILE A 174 -9.46 -1.62 -6.70
CA ILE A 174 -8.60 -0.63 -7.39
C ILE A 174 -9.35 0.24 -8.40
N LEU A 175 -10.47 -0.21 -8.98
CA LEU A 175 -11.24 0.54 -9.97
C LEU A 175 -12.52 1.11 -9.36
N GLN A 176 -12.97 2.26 -9.86
CA GLN A 176 -14.30 2.80 -9.56
C GLN A 176 -15.39 1.97 -10.26
N TYR A 177 -16.49 1.72 -9.55
CA TYR A 177 -17.68 1.00 -10.03
C TYR A 177 -18.93 1.86 -9.87
N GLY A 178 -19.90 1.70 -10.77
CA GLY A 178 -21.16 2.46 -10.77
C GLY A 178 -21.45 3.08 -12.15
N GLN A 179 -22.71 3.44 -12.40
CA GLN A 179 -23.12 4.01 -13.69
C GLN A 179 -22.52 5.41 -13.96
N GLU A 180 -22.18 6.15 -12.91
CA GLU A 180 -21.50 7.45 -13.02
C GLU A 180 -19.98 7.36 -12.75
N ALA A 181 -19.44 6.14 -12.62
CA ALA A 181 -18.04 5.95 -12.31
C ALA A 181 -17.17 6.43 -13.45
N ARG A 182 -16.34 7.45 -13.17
CA ARG A 182 -15.33 7.91 -14.12
C ARG A 182 -14.27 6.82 -14.31
N PRO A 183 -13.72 6.65 -15.52
CA PRO A 183 -12.59 5.76 -15.71
C PRO A 183 -11.42 6.24 -14.83
N GLY A 184 -10.81 5.33 -14.09
CA GLY A 184 -9.72 5.65 -13.17
C GLY A 184 -9.57 4.70 -12.00
N PHE A 185 -8.42 4.80 -11.34
CA PHE A 185 -8.19 4.17 -10.06
C PHE A 185 -9.03 4.84 -8.95
N LEU A 186 -9.28 4.10 -7.87
CA LEU A 186 -9.91 4.62 -6.66
C LEU A 186 -9.03 5.70 -6.01
N GLU A 187 -9.65 6.80 -5.58
CA GLU A 187 -9.02 7.75 -4.68
C GLU A 187 -9.11 7.18 -3.26
N VAL A 188 -8.06 6.47 -2.86
CA VAL A 188 -8.04 5.75 -1.58
C VAL A 188 -7.54 6.60 -0.42
N ASP A 189 -6.94 7.77 -0.67
CA ASP A 189 -6.44 8.62 0.39
C ASP A 189 -7.62 9.19 1.21
N PRO A 190 -7.62 9.03 2.55
CA PRO A 190 -8.76 9.41 3.37
C PRO A 190 -8.91 10.93 3.40
N LYS A 191 -10.12 11.43 3.10
CA LYS A 191 -10.44 12.87 3.10
C LYS A 191 -10.50 13.47 4.49
N GLU A 192 -10.78 12.64 5.50
CA GLU A 192 -10.95 13.04 6.89
C GLU A 192 -10.36 12.00 7.85
N GLY A 193 -10.28 12.37 9.13
CA GLY A 193 -9.70 11.53 10.15
C GLY A 193 -8.17 11.46 10.11
N PHE A 194 -7.62 10.64 11.00
CA PHE A 194 -6.17 10.50 11.19
C PHE A 194 -5.81 9.04 11.44
N SER A 195 -4.81 8.55 10.72
CA SER A 195 -4.23 7.24 10.98
C SER A 195 -2.77 7.20 10.53
N VAL A 196 -1.91 6.75 11.44
CA VAL A 196 -0.49 6.47 11.16
C VAL A 196 -0.29 5.09 10.55
N ARG A 197 -1.34 4.28 10.37
CA ARG A 197 -1.29 2.96 9.75
C ARG A 197 -2.55 2.73 8.93
N ASN A 198 -2.56 3.19 7.69
CA ASN A 198 -3.68 3.02 6.77
C ASN A 198 -3.50 1.77 5.91
N PHE A 199 -3.72 0.58 6.47
CA PHE A 199 -3.59 -0.66 5.70
C PHE A 199 -4.63 -0.77 4.58
N GLN A 200 -5.82 -0.23 4.79
CA GLN A 200 -6.95 -0.29 3.88
C GLN A 200 -6.71 0.41 2.53
N ILE A 201 -5.76 1.35 2.47
CA ILE A 201 -5.48 2.12 1.25
C ILE A 201 -4.32 1.54 0.45
N GLN A 202 -3.53 0.63 1.04
CA GLN A 202 -2.25 0.21 0.47
C GLN A 202 -2.41 -0.49 -0.88
N VAL A 203 -3.45 -1.29 -1.04
CA VAL A 203 -3.74 -1.97 -2.31
C VAL A 203 -3.96 -0.97 -3.44
N GLY A 204 -4.84 0.02 -3.22
CA GLY A 204 -5.10 1.08 -4.20
C GLY A 204 -3.86 1.90 -4.51
N LYS A 205 -3.10 2.32 -3.49
CA LYS A 205 -1.86 3.10 -3.70
C LYS A 205 -0.81 2.30 -4.47
N MET A 206 -0.58 1.04 -4.10
CA MET A 206 0.39 0.19 -4.78
C MET A 206 -0.02 -0.13 -6.22
N ALA A 207 -1.31 -0.30 -6.50
CA ALA A 207 -1.80 -0.51 -7.86
C ALA A 207 -1.49 0.68 -8.79
N MET A 208 -1.53 1.92 -8.28
CA MET A 208 -1.17 3.12 -9.05
C MET A 208 0.31 3.17 -9.45
N VAL A 209 1.17 2.40 -8.76
CA VAL A 209 2.61 2.33 -9.00
C VAL A 209 3.07 0.94 -9.45
N SER A 210 2.19 0.16 -10.07
CA SER A 210 2.48 -1.21 -10.47
C SER A 210 2.21 -1.48 -11.94
N ASP A 211 3.01 -2.38 -12.51
CA ASP A 211 2.56 -3.16 -13.65
C ASP A 211 1.39 -4.06 -13.19
N VAL A 212 0.33 -4.14 -13.98
CA VAL A 212 -0.89 -4.87 -13.59
C VAL A 212 -1.07 -6.08 -14.49
N VAL A 213 -1.30 -7.24 -13.88
CA VAL A 213 -1.53 -8.50 -14.60
C VAL A 213 -2.92 -9.01 -14.29
N VAL A 214 -3.76 -9.11 -15.32
CA VAL A 214 -5.14 -9.58 -15.22
C VAL A 214 -5.22 -11.03 -15.67
N TYR A 215 -5.90 -11.86 -14.89
CA TYR A 215 -6.15 -13.26 -15.24
C TYR A 215 -7.60 -13.66 -14.96
N GLY A 216 -8.05 -14.72 -15.63
CA GLY A 216 -9.31 -15.42 -15.35
C GLY A 216 -9.03 -16.86 -14.96
N ASP A 217 -9.97 -17.47 -14.24
CA ASP A 217 -10.00 -18.93 -14.04
C ASP A 217 -10.73 -19.62 -15.20
N GLU A 218 -10.94 -20.94 -15.10
CA GLU A 218 -11.61 -21.74 -16.14
C GLU A 218 -13.08 -21.33 -16.35
N ASN A 219 -13.69 -20.64 -15.38
CA ASN A 219 -15.08 -20.21 -15.43
C ASN A 219 -15.23 -18.73 -15.83
N THR A 220 -14.11 -18.03 -16.07
CA THR A 220 -14.11 -16.62 -16.42
C THR A 220 -14.06 -16.45 -17.94
N ASP A 221 -14.99 -15.70 -18.52
CA ASP A 221 -14.94 -15.39 -19.95
C ASP A 221 -13.69 -14.54 -20.26
N LYS A 222 -13.01 -14.86 -21.35
CA LYS A 222 -11.89 -14.07 -21.86
C LYS A 222 -12.33 -12.63 -22.15
N ALA A 223 -13.57 -12.43 -22.60
CA ALA A 223 -14.12 -11.09 -22.83
C ALA A 223 -14.09 -10.24 -21.55
N ASP A 224 -14.43 -10.82 -20.40
CA ASP A 224 -14.40 -10.15 -19.10
C ASP A 224 -12.96 -9.82 -18.67
N VAL A 225 -12.04 -10.77 -18.87
CA VAL A 225 -10.60 -10.55 -18.60
C VAL A 225 -10.08 -9.35 -19.41
N TYR A 226 -10.41 -9.29 -20.69
CA TYR A 226 -10.04 -8.17 -21.56
C TYR A 226 -10.72 -6.86 -21.16
N ALA A 227 -12.00 -6.88 -20.79
CA ALA A 227 -12.73 -5.70 -20.35
C ALA A 227 -12.12 -5.09 -19.09
N VAL A 228 -11.74 -5.93 -18.12
CA VAL A 228 -11.03 -5.50 -16.90
C VAL A 228 -9.66 -4.94 -17.24
N ALA A 229 -8.87 -5.64 -18.07
CA ALA A 229 -7.55 -5.17 -18.50
C ALA A 229 -7.62 -3.81 -19.21
N LYS A 230 -8.61 -3.61 -20.08
CA LYS A 230 -8.83 -2.33 -20.76
C LYS A 230 -9.11 -1.20 -19.78
N ARG A 231 -10.02 -1.41 -18.81
CA ARG A 231 -10.34 -0.40 -17.78
C ARG A 231 -9.12 -0.03 -16.93
N ILE A 232 -8.27 -1.01 -16.60
CA ILE A 232 -7.02 -0.77 -15.86
C ILE A 232 -6.02 0.03 -16.69
N ALA A 233 -5.84 -0.34 -17.96
CA ALA A 233 -4.93 0.36 -18.85
C ALA A 233 -5.38 1.82 -19.08
N GLU A 234 -6.69 2.06 -19.22
CA GLU A 234 -7.28 3.41 -19.27
C GLU A 234 -7.03 4.18 -17.96
N ALA A 235 -7.19 3.53 -16.81
CA ALA A 235 -6.92 4.12 -15.51
C ALA A 235 -5.44 4.51 -15.33
N GLN A 236 -4.50 3.69 -15.82
CA GLN A 236 -3.06 4.02 -15.83
C GLN A 236 -2.78 5.26 -16.69
N VAL A 237 -3.37 5.36 -17.88
CA VAL A 237 -3.23 6.54 -18.76
C VAL A 237 -3.76 7.80 -18.08
N LEU A 238 -4.96 7.73 -17.49
CA LEU A 238 -5.57 8.86 -16.79
C LEU A 238 -4.78 9.26 -15.54
N GLY A 239 -4.27 8.28 -14.78
CA GLY A 239 -3.40 8.51 -13.63
C GLY A 239 -2.12 9.24 -14.03
N LYS A 240 -1.49 8.82 -15.13
CA LYS A 240 -0.31 9.50 -15.68
C LYS A 240 -0.60 10.94 -16.08
N ALA A 241 -1.74 11.21 -16.72
CA ALA A 241 -2.14 12.56 -17.12
C ALA A 241 -2.36 13.49 -15.91
N LYS A 242 -2.90 12.96 -14.80
CA LYS A 242 -3.15 13.71 -13.55
C LYS A 242 -1.87 13.99 -12.75
N ALA A 243 -0.86 13.13 -12.84
CA ALA A 243 0.38 13.26 -12.09
C ALA A 243 1.32 14.32 -12.70
N ASP A 244 1.50 15.46 -12.01
CA ASP A 244 2.48 16.53 -12.27
C ASP A 244 2.72 16.88 -13.75
N GLY A 245 1.63 17.00 -14.54
CA GLY A 245 1.71 17.37 -15.96
C GLY A 245 2.33 16.30 -16.86
N GLY A 246 2.38 15.04 -16.42
CA GLY A 246 2.70 13.85 -17.22
C GLY A 246 4.17 13.67 -17.62
N LYS A 247 5.05 14.64 -17.34
CA LYS A 247 6.43 14.67 -17.86
C LYS A 247 7.40 13.73 -17.16
N ASP A 248 7.03 13.17 -16.01
CA ASP A 248 8.02 12.54 -15.12
C ASP A 248 7.47 11.35 -14.32
N THR A 249 6.29 10.86 -14.68
CA THR A 249 5.64 9.70 -14.06
C THR A 249 6.07 8.42 -14.78
N PRO A 250 6.55 7.39 -14.06
CA PRO A 250 6.90 6.11 -14.67
C PRO A 250 5.73 5.54 -15.48
N LEU A 251 6.06 4.88 -16.60
CA LEU A 251 5.08 4.15 -17.39
C LEU A 251 4.87 2.76 -16.79
N TYR A 252 3.63 2.48 -16.42
CA TYR A 252 3.17 1.17 -15.96
C TYR A 252 2.39 0.49 -17.08
N ASN A 253 2.51 -0.83 -17.17
CA ASN A 253 1.91 -1.62 -18.24
C ASN A 253 0.77 -2.49 -17.69
N THR A 254 -0.15 -2.86 -18.58
CA THR A 254 -1.18 -3.85 -18.30
C THR A 254 -0.93 -5.10 -19.13
N PHE A 255 -1.02 -6.26 -18.48
CA PHE A 255 -0.83 -7.56 -19.08
C PHE A 255 -2.07 -8.45 -18.87
N VAL A 256 -2.33 -9.34 -19.82
CA VAL A 256 -3.31 -10.43 -19.70
C VAL A 256 -2.56 -11.75 -19.65
N LEU A 257 -2.81 -12.53 -18.59
CA LEU A 257 -2.26 -13.88 -18.46
C LEU A 257 -2.96 -14.83 -19.44
N THR A 258 -2.22 -15.33 -20.42
CA THR A 258 -2.74 -16.26 -21.46
C THR A 258 -2.65 -17.72 -21.04
N SER A 259 -1.71 -18.05 -20.17
CA SER A 259 -1.52 -19.40 -19.60
C SER A 259 -2.65 -19.77 -18.64
N LYS A 260 -2.99 -21.08 -18.58
CA LYS A 260 -3.91 -21.62 -17.58
C LYS A 260 -3.38 -21.44 -16.16
N LEU A 261 -4.27 -21.15 -15.22
CA LEU A 261 -3.95 -20.92 -13.80
C LEU A 261 -3.14 -22.07 -13.16
N ARG A 262 -3.47 -23.34 -13.44
CA ARG A 262 -2.76 -24.49 -12.85
C ARG A 262 -1.26 -24.46 -13.14
N LYS A 263 -0.86 -23.97 -14.32
CA LYS A 263 0.54 -23.90 -14.75
C LYS A 263 1.37 -22.97 -13.87
N ILE A 264 0.81 -21.81 -13.48
CA ILE A 264 1.52 -20.86 -12.61
C ILE A 264 1.60 -21.37 -11.16
N SER A 265 0.54 -21.98 -10.64
CA SER A 265 0.56 -22.57 -9.30
C SER A 265 1.68 -23.61 -9.14
N THR A 266 1.91 -24.45 -10.16
CA THR A 266 3.00 -25.42 -10.16
C THR A 266 4.39 -24.75 -10.21
N LEU A 267 4.54 -23.66 -10.98
CA LEU A 267 5.83 -22.97 -11.11
C LEU A 267 6.23 -22.26 -9.82
N VAL A 268 5.28 -21.61 -9.14
CA VAL A 268 5.51 -20.94 -7.85
C VAL A 268 5.79 -21.97 -6.75
N ALA A 269 5.08 -23.12 -6.73
CA ALA A 269 5.36 -24.17 -5.74
C ALA A 269 6.75 -24.80 -5.89
N LYS A 270 7.26 -24.91 -7.12
CA LYS A 270 8.63 -25.41 -7.39
C LYS A 270 9.72 -24.46 -6.90
N THR A 271 9.46 -23.16 -6.89
CA THR A 271 10.39 -22.14 -6.41
C THR A 271 10.41 -22.05 -4.88
N ASP A 272 9.27 -22.29 -4.23
CA ASP A 272 9.13 -22.29 -2.76
C ASP A 272 9.65 -23.59 -2.09
N SER A 273 10.02 -24.60 -2.88
CA SER A 273 10.61 -25.84 -2.35
C SER A 273 12.06 -25.59 -1.94
N PRO A 274 12.47 -25.89 -0.68
CA PRO A 274 13.84 -25.69 -0.24
C PRO A 274 14.78 -26.51 -1.13
N ARG A 275 15.73 -25.83 -1.81
CA ARG A 275 16.81 -26.51 -2.51
C ARG A 275 17.54 -27.36 -1.48
N ARG A 276 17.40 -28.69 -1.53
CA ARG A 276 18.21 -29.58 -0.70
C ARG A 276 19.68 -29.23 -0.96
N PRO A 277 20.49 -28.94 0.07
CA PRO A 277 21.92 -28.80 -0.12
C PRO A 277 22.41 -30.11 -0.74
N GLY A 278 23.08 -30.00 -1.89
CA GLY A 278 23.59 -31.15 -2.63
C GLY A 278 24.43 -32.01 -1.70
N GLY A 279 24.11 -33.30 -1.63
CA GLY A 279 24.97 -34.29 -1.01
C GLY A 279 26.31 -34.25 -1.73
N GLY A 280 27.34 -33.78 -1.03
CA GLY A 280 28.71 -33.99 -1.45
C GLY A 280 28.92 -35.48 -1.59
N ALA A 281 29.23 -35.91 -2.81
CA ALA A 281 29.83 -37.21 -3.04
C ALA A 281 31.27 -37.12 -2.51
N GLU A 282 31.50 -37.69 -1.32
CA GLU A 282 32.84 -38.11 -0.93
C GLU A 282 33.18 -39.36 -1.74
N THR A 283 34.20 -39.23 -2.58
CA THR A 283 34.99 -40.33 -3.15
C THR A 283 35.98 -40.85 -2.11
#